data_AF-A0A8J7MDV1-F1
#
_entry.id   AF-A0A8J7MDV1-F1
#
_cell.length_a   1.000
_cell.length_b   1.000
_cell.length_c   1.000
_cell.angle_alpha   90.00
_cell.angle_beta   90.00
_cell.angle_gamma   90.00
#
_symmetry.space_group_name_H-M   'P 1'
#
loop_
_entity.id
_entity.type
_entity.pdbx_description
1 polymer ?
#
loop_
_entity_poly.entity_id
_entity_poly.type
_entity_poly.pdbx_seq_one_letter_code
_entity_poly.pdbx_strand_id
1 'polypeptide(L)'
;MKYLILIVILMLGTGHAFATEHDASQANKTTPEQLLKNSQKILFLGDSITQAGGYVANFDAWLVKRFPLQRFTVINGGLSSETVSGLSEENHAGGKFSRPCLFERLERVLDKTKPDLIIACYGMNCGIYRELDEMRFARYRNGILRLRAAARQYEAEIVHLTPPIFDNHGKDGFDYDSVLTSYAKWLVDQQELAWHVVDVHSEMRTKVDLAKQQQPNFTVQKDRIHPNGDGHWMMAQCLIKYFGDPDCAQLSSANALLDSSRLNAITQRMRSYQKAIHAETNPLRPNVPKGGTLESAAEEARSLEQQIYK
;
A
#
# COMPACT_ATOMS: atom_id res chain seq x y z
N MET A 1 -78.34 21.36 -30.40
CA MET A 1 -77.95 20.14 -29.66
C MET A 1 -76.65 19.62 -30.27
N LYS A 2 -75.61 19.49 -29.43
CA LYS A 2 -74.23 19.03 -29.67
C LYS A 2 -73.30 19.98 -30.48
N TYR A 3 -72.38 20.58 -29.72
CA TYR A 3 -71.26 21.41 -30.15
C TYR A 3 -70.16 20.58 -30.81
N LEU A 4 -69.60 21.07 -31.91
CA LEU A 4 -68.33 20.64 -32.48
C LEU A 4 -67.41 21.87 -32.48
N ILE A 5 -66.42 21.89 -31.59
CA ILE A 5 -65.36 22.91 -31.58
C ILE A 5 -64.14 22.31 -32.28
N LEU A 6 -63.79 22.91 -33.41
CA LEU A 6 -62.56 22.71 -34.17
C LEU A 6 -61.51 23.66 -33.60
N ILE A 7 -60.41 23.15 -33.04
CA ILE A 7 -59.23 23.95 -32.70
C ILE A 7 -58.12 23.58 -33.66
N VAL A 8 -57.74 24.59 -34.45
CA VAL A 8 -56.59 24.59 -35.37
C VAL A 8 -55.32 24.75 -34.53
N ILE A 9 -54.38 23.83 -34.72
CA ILE A 9 -53.04 23.87 -34.12
C ILE A 9 -52.17 24.80 -34.97
N LEU A 10 -51.70 25.91 -34.37
CA LEU A 10 -50.62 26.73 -34.93
C LEU A 10 -49.30 26.32 -34.26
N MET A 11 -48.34 25.91 -35.07
CA MET A 11 -46.95 25.70 -34.67
C MET A 11 -46.26 27.05 -34.41
N LEU A 12 -45.58 27.17 -33.27
CA LEU A 12 -44.50 28.13 -33.05
C LEU A 12 -43.30 27.37 -32.50
N GLY A 13 -42.19 27.44 -33.23
CA GLY A 13 -40.93 26.82 -32.87
C GLY A 13 -40.20 27.62 -31.79
N THR A 14 -39.64 26.91 -30.82
CA THR A 14 -38.59 27.41 -29.93
C THR A 14 -37.38 26.49 -30.09
N GLY A 15 -36.33 27.00 -30.74
CA GLY A 15 -35.06 26.31 -30.85
C GLY A 15 -34.47 26.03 -29.48
N HIS A 16 -34.43 24.76 -29.09
CA HIS A 16 -33.63 24.29 -27.97
C HIS A 16 -32.29 23.83 -28.54
N ALA A 17 -31.22 24.52 -28.17
CA ALA A 17 -29.88 24.02 -28.34
C ALA A 17 -29.76 22.71 -27.55
N PHE A 18 -29.59 21.59 -28.25
CA PHE A 18 -29.21 20.33 -27.65
C PHE A 18 -27.77 20.47 -27.16
N ALA A 19 -27.59 20.81 -25.89
CA ALA A 19 -26.37 20.45 -25.19
C ALA A 19 -26.33 18.93 -25.13
N THR A 20 -25.40 18.31 -25.85
CA THR A 20 -25.20 16.88 -25.83
C THR A 20 -24.79 16.45 -24.42
N GLU A 21 -25.41 15.37 -23.90
CA GLU A 21 -25.07 14.72 -22.62
C GLU A 21 -23.63 14.17 -22.54
N HIS A 22 -22.79 14.50 -23.52
CA HIS A 22 -21.41 14.04 -23.62
C HIS A 22 -20.41 14.86 -22.79
N ASP A 23 -20.83 15.99 -22.21
CA ASP A 23 -19.96 16.92 -21.47
C ASP A 23 -20.10 16.85 -19.94
N ALA A 24 -20.96 15.95 -19.42
CA ALA A 24 -21.21 15.81 -17.98
C ALA A 24 -20.54 14.59 -17.31
N SER A 25 -19.75 13.78 -18.05
CA SER A 25 -19.13 12.56 -17.51
C SER A 25 -17.60 12.57 -17.39
N GLN A 26 -16.96 13.74 -17.47
CA GLN A 26 -15.60 13.92 -16.92
C GLN A 26 -15.71 14.37 -15.46
N ALA A 27 -16.25 13.50 -14.60
CA ALA A 27 -16.01 13.66 -13.17
C ALA A 27 -14.48 13.66 -12.97
N ASN A 28 -13.94 14.79 -12.48
CA ASN A 28 -12.53 15.00 -12.15
C ASN A 28 -11.97 13.76 -11.43
N LYS A 29 -11.27 12.87 -12.15
CA LYS A 29 -10.56 11.76 -11.50
C LYS A 29 -9.45 12.37 -10.67
N THR A 30 -9.57 12.25 -9.34
CA THR A 30 -8.54 12.66 -8.40
C THR A 30 -7.21 12.03 -8.78
N THR A 31 -6.20 12.85 -9.06
CA THR A 31 -4.86 12.34 -9.37
C THR A 31 -4.24 11.67 -8.15
N PRO A 32 -3.27 10.75 -8.28
CA PRO A 32 -2.56 10.20 -7.12
C PRO A 32 -1.99 11.29 -6.19
N GLU A 33 -1.40 12.36 -6.73
CA GLU A 33 -0.88 13.47 -5.91
C GLU A 33 -2.01 14.19 -5.17
N GLN A 34 -3.17 14.40 -5.81
CA GLN A 34 -4.34 15.01 -5.13
C GLN A 34 -4.91 14.09 -4.04
N LEU A 35 -4.99 12.78 -4.30
CA LEU A 35 -5.36 11.77 -3.31
C LEU A 35 -4.49 11.90 -2.06
N LEU A 36 -3.17 11.98 -2.27
CA LEU A 36 -2.21 12.16 -1.19
C LEU A 36 -2.39 13.51 -0.48
N LYS A 37 -2.52 14.62 -1.22
CA LYS A 37 -2.73 15.96 -0.65
C LYS A 37 -4.03 16.08 0.15
N ASN A 38 -5.03 15.28 -0.15
CA ASN A 38 -6.30 15.21 0.58
C ASN A 38 -6.23 14.31 1.83
N SER A 39 -5.09 13.65 2.07
CA SER A 39 -4.88 12.75 3.21
C SER A 39 -4.04 13.42 4.29
N GLN A 40 -4.36 13.18 5.57
CA GLN A 40 -3.52 13.59 6.70
C GLN A 40 -2.89 12.37 7.39
N LYS A 41 -3.67 11.30 7.55
CA LYS A 41 -3.27 10.03 8.19
C LYS A 41 -3.14 8.92 7.16
N ILE A 42 -1.92 8.43 6.99
CA ILE A 42 -1.57 7.38 6.05
C ILE A 42 -1.22 6.11 6.84
N LEU A 43 -2.02 5.06 6.68
CA LEU A 43 -1.80 3.77 7.30
C LEU A 43 -1.18 2.79 6.32
N PHE A 44 -0.01 2.25 6.68
CA PHE A 44 0.59 1.12 5.96
C PHE A 44 0.15 -0.19 6.57
N LEU A 45 -0.42 -1.08 5.75
CA LEU A 45 -0.79 -2.45 6.10
C LEU A 45 0.00 -3.44 5.27
N GLY A 46 0.48 -4.50 5.90
CA GLY A 46 1.24 -5.54 5.22
C GLY A 46 1.85 -6.53 6.19
N ASP A 47 2.71 -7.39 5.66
CA ASP A 47 3.34 -8.45 6.44
C ASP A 47 4.68 -8.04 7.08
N SER A 48 5.65 -8.97 7.18
CA SER A 48 6.97 -8.73 7.77
C SER A 48 7.78 -7.67 7.02
N ILE A 49 7.60 -7.54 5.71
CA ILE A 49 8.30 -6.52 4.91
C ILE A 49 7.81 -5.13 5.31
N THR A 50 6.50 -4.99 5.50
CA THR A 50 5.89 -3.75 6.00
C THR A 50 6.26 -3.51 7.46
N GLN A 51 6.26 -4.56 8.30
CA GLN A 51 6.70 -4.42 9.68
C GLN A 51 8.17 -3.96 9.79
N ALA A 52 9.06 -4.46 8.94
CA ALA A 52 10.45 -4.00 8.85
C ALA A 52 10.52 -2.51 8.51
N GLY A 53 9.65 -2.02 7.61
CA GLY A 53 9.29 -0.61 7.52
C GLY A 53 10.28 0.30 6.81
N GLY A 54 11.35 -0.22 6.20
CA GLY A 54 12.32 0.60 5.50
C GLY A 54 11.68 1.45 4.38
N TYR A 55 10.82 0.84 3.57
CA TYR A 55 10.13 1.56 2.49
C TYR A 55 9.10 2.57 3.02
N VAL A 56 8.53 2.32 4.21
CA VAL A 56 7.59 3.23 4.87
C VAL A 56 8.32 4.48 5.35
N ALA A 57 9.46 4.31 6.04
CA ALA A 57 10.30 5.42 6.48
C ALA A 57 10.89 6.22 5.31
N ASN A 58 11.29 5.54 4.24
CA ASN A 58 11.78 6.20 3.01
C ASN A 58 10.69 7.03 2.32
N PHE A 59 9.45 6.52 2.27
CA PHE A 59 8.31 7.27 1.75
C PHE A 59 7.97 8.47 2.62
N ASP A 60 7.99 8.31 3.95
CA ASP A 60 7.79 9.41 4.89
C ASP A 60 8.88 10.50 4.75
N ALA A 61 10.14 10.12 4.54
CA ALA A 61 11.21 11.06 4.22
C ALA A 61 10.96 11.86 2.94
N TRP A 62 10.38 11.23 1.91
CA TRP A 62 9.96 11.94 0.71
C TRP A 62 8.80 12.90 0.99
N LEU A 63 7.78 12.50 1.76
CA LEU A 63 6.69 13.37 2.17
C LEU A 63 7.19 14.62 2.91
N VAL A 64 8.13 14.43 3.86
CA VAL A 64 8.78 15.51 4.61
C VAL A 64 9.48 16.50 3.68
N LYS A 65 10.18 16.01 2.65
CA LYS A 65 10.88 16.83 1.67
C LYS A 65 9.91 17.56 0.73
N ARG A 66 8.91 16.84 0.20
CA ARG A 66 8.02 17.32 -0.87
C ARG A 66 6.90 18.21 -0.35
N PHE A 67 6.37 17.91 0.83
CA PHE A 67 5.21 18.56 1.42
C PHE A 67 5.48 18.94 2.89
N PRO A 68 6.52 19.75 3.17
CA PRO A 68 6.92 20.02 4.55
C PRO A 68 5.72 20.54 5.36
N LEU A 69 4.94 21.49 4.84
CA LEU A 69 3.86 22.14 5.60
C LEU A 69 2.67 21.23 5.96
N GLN A 70 2.48 20.09 5.29
CA GLN A 70 1.31 19.21 5.50
C GLN A 70 1.44 18.33 6.75
N ARG A 71 2.68 18.04 7.19
CA ARG A 71 2.96 17.28 8.42
C ARG A 71 2.15 15.97 8.55
N PHE A 72 2.22 15.13 7.52
CA PHE A 72 1.51 13.83 7.49
C PHE A 72 1.78 12.98 8.73
N THR A 73 0.75 12.27 9.18
CA THR A 73 0.88 11.21 10.18
C THR A 73 0.97 9.86 9.47
N VAL A 74 2.17 9.31 9.41
CA VAL A 74 2.43 8.00 8.79
C VAL A 74 2.48 6.92 9.87
N ILE A 75 1.56 5.95 9.78
CA ILE A 75 1.43 4.85 10.74
C ILE A 75 1.82 3.55 10.05
N ASN A 76 2.84 2.87 10.56
CA ASN A 76 3.20 1.54 10.09
C ASN A 76 2.48 0.47 10.92
N GLY A 77 1.39 -0.07 10.36
CA GLY A 77 0.61 -1.16 10.96
C GLY A 77 0.99 -2.55 10.48
N GLY A 78 2.17 -2.75 9.86
CA GLY A 78 2.60 -4.05 9.34
C GLY A 78 2.84 -5.10 10.42
N LEU A 79 2.44 -6.35 10.15
CA LEU A 79 2.55 -7.46 11.10
C LEU A 79 3.21 -8.69 10.46
N SER A 80 4.31 -9.17 11.03
CA SER A 80 5.09 -10.29 10.48
C SER A 80 4.27 -11.56 10.32
N SER A 81 4.55 -12.30 9.26
CA SER A 81 3.84 -13.53 8.85
C SER A 81 2.38 -13.33 8.41
N GLU A 82 1.84 -12.11 8.46
CA GLU A 82 0.42 -11.85 8.20
C GLU A 82 0.03 -12.13 6.74
N THR A 83 -1.20 -12.61 6.58
CA THR A 83 -1.83 -12.85 5.28
C THR A 83 -3.16 -12.10 5.16
N VAL A 84 -3.59 -11.85 3.92
CA VAL A 84 -4.99 -11.57 3.61
C VAL A 84 -5.74 -12.82 3.15
N SER A 85 -5.03 -13.88 2.75
CA SER A 85 -5.66 -15.14 2.36
C SER A 85 -6.20 -15.94 3.55
N GLY A 86 -5.68 -15.73 4.76
CA GLY A 86 -6.02 -16.53 5.93
C GLY A 86 -5.54 -17.98 5.83
N LEU A 87 -4.51 -18.23 5.01
CA LEU A 87 -3.85 -19.51 4.88
C LEU A 87 -2.61 -19.57 5.78
N SER A 88 -2.29 -20.78 6.22
CA SER A 88 -1.06 -21.10 6.94
C SER A 88 -0.58 -22.47 6.48
N GLU A 89 0.72 -22.64 6.24
CA GLU A 89 1.29 -23.97 6.12
C GLU A 89 1.18 -24.73 7.44
N GLU A 90 1.16 -26.06 7.32
CA GLU A 90 1.33 -26.96 8.46
C GLU A 90 2.67 -26.68 9.15
N ASN A 91 2.67 -26.70 10.49
CA ASN A 91 3.86 -26.46 11.30
C ASN A 91 4.54 -25.08 11.12
N HIS A 92 3.79 -24.04 10.68
CA HIS A 92 4.30 -22.66 10.65
C HIS A 92 4.96 -22.27 11.99
N ALA A 93 6.11 -21.59 11.91
CA ALA A 93 6.92 -21.22 13.07
C ALA A 93 7.26 -22.39 14.02
N GLY A 94 7.44 -23.59 13.47
CA GLY A 94 7.69 -24.81 14.26
C GLY A 94 6.48 -25.22 15.11
N GLY A 95 5.27 -24.95 14.63
CA GLY A 95 4.02 -25.32 15.29
C GLY A 95 3.60 -24.35 16.40
N LYS A 96 4.36 -23.28 16.64
CA LYS A 96 4.08 -22.31 17.71
C LYS A 96 2.81 -21.50 17.48
N PHE A 97 2.50 -21.17 16.22
CA PHE A 97 1.29 -20.46 15.83
C PHE A 97 1.04 -20.60 14.33
N SER A 98 -0.23 -20.50 13.91
CA SER A 98 -0.60 -20.35 12.49
C SER A 98 -0.34 -18.93 12.02
N ARG A 99 -0.08 -18.72 10.72
CA ARG A 99 0.05 -17.37 10.15
C ARG A 99 -1.12 -16.47 10.56
N PRO A 100 -0.86 -15.25 11.08
CA PRO A 100 -1.94 -14.33 11.38
C PRO A 100 -2.66 -13.90 10.11
N CYS A 101 -3.93 -13.55 10.24
CA CYS A 101 -4.74 -13.01 9.16
C CYS A 101 -5.13 -11.57 9.51
N LEU A 102 -4.99 -10.64 8.56
CA LEU A 102 -5.31 -9.23 8.77
C LEU A 102 -6.70 -9.02 9.38
N PHE A 103 -7.69 -9.79 8.91
CA PHE A 103 -9.08 -9.66 9.36
C PHE A 103 -9.32 -10.03 10.82
N GLU A 104 -8.34 -10.60 11.50
CA GLU A 104 -8.38 -10.78 12.96
C GLU A 104 -8.33 -9.43 13.69
N ARG A 105 -7.55 -8.48 13.18
CA ARG A 105 -7.29 -7.19 13.86
C ARG A 105 -7.74 -5.96 13.09
N LEU A 106 -8.17 -6.11 11.83
CA LEU A 106 -8.39 -5.00 10.90
C LEU A 106 -9.32 -3.92 11.47
N GLU A 107 -10.48 -4.31 12.00
CA GLU A 107 -11.46 -3.38 12.57
C GLU A 107 -10.85 -2.55 13.71
N ARG A 108 -10.17 -3.21 14.66
CA ARG A 108 -9.48 -2.52 15.77
C ARG A 108 -8.40 -1.57 15.26
N VAL A 109 -7.66 -1.93 14.21
CA VAL A 109 -6.68 -1.04 13.59
C VAL A 109 -7.37 0.18 12.99
N LEU A 110 -8.39 -0.02 12.17
CA LEU A 110 -9.10 1.07 11.48
C LEU A 110 -9.82 2.01 12.46
N ASP A 111 -10.46 1.46 13.51
CA ASP A 111 -11.09 2.26 14.58
C ASP A 111 -10.10 3.17 15.31
N LYS A 112 -8.90 2.65 15.57
CA LYS A 112 -7.86 3.38 16.30
C LYS A 112 -7.17 4.42 15.43
N THR A 113 -6.88 4.09 14.17
CA THR A 113 -6.12 5.00 13.30
C THR A 113 -7.00 5.98 12.55
N LYS A 114 -8.23 5.59 12.18
CA LYS A 114 -9.14 6.35 11.30
C LYS A 114 -8.37 6.97 10.11
N PRO A 115 -7.79 6.14 9.24
CA PRO A 115 -6.88 6.62 8.20
C PRO A 115 -7.67 7.32 7.09
N ASP A 116 -7.07 8.31 6.44
CA ASP A 116 -7.62 8.89 5.20
C ASP A 116 -7.15 8.06 3.99
N LEU A 117 -5.94 7.50 4.08
CA LEU A 117 -5.32 6.68 3.05
C LEU A 117 -4.70 5.43 3.64
N ILE A 118 -4.98 4.28 3.02
CA ILE A 118 -4.35 3.00 3.30
C ILE A 118 -3.40 2.65 2.16
N ILE A 119 -2.17 2.30 2.50
CA ILE A 119 -1.20 1.72 1.56
C ILE A 119 -0.98 0.26 1.96
N ALA A 120 -1.45 -0.68 1.14
CA ALA A 120 -1.52 -2.10 1.47
C ALA A 120 -0.57 -2.95 0.61
N CYS A 121 0.35 -3.67 1.24
CA CYS A 121 1.30 -4.57 0.59
C CYS A 121 1.16 -6.00 1.14
N TYR A 122 0.46 -6.86 0.41
CA TYR A 122 0.24 -8.27 0.77
C TYR A 122 0.42 -9.18 -0.44
N GLY A 123 0.91 -10.40 -0.17
CA GLY A 123 0.96 -11.50 -1.14
C GLY A 123 2.04 -12.51 -0.83
N MET A 124 3.19 -12.05 -0.33
CA MET A 124 4.37 -12.89 -0.01
C MET A 124 4.00 -14.13 0.81
N ASN A 125 3.26 -13.98 1.90
CA ASN A 125 2.86 -15.11 2.74
C ASN A 125 1.57 -15.83 2.27
N CYS A 126 0.82 -15.25 1.33
CA CYS A 126 -0.56 -15.67 1.04
C CYS A 126 -0.65 -16.97 0.24
N GLY A 127 0.36 -17.28 -0.57
CA GLY A 127 0.49 -18.55 -1.30
C GLY A 127 1.15 -19.67 -0.49
N ILE A 128 1.52 -19.41 0.77
CA ILE A 128 2.16 -20.36 1.71
C ILE A 128 3.36 -21.11 1.10
N TYR A 129 4.10 -20.46 0.19
CA TYR A 129 5.31 -20.98 -0.45
C TYR A 129 5.06 -22.30 -1.22
N ARG A 130 3.87 -22.45 -1.80
CA ARG A 130 3.47 -23.57 -2.67
C ARG A 130 3.23 -23.07 -4.10
N GLU A 131 3.24 -23.98 -5.06
CA GLU A 131 2.89 -23.70 -6.47
C GLU A 131 1.56 -22.96 -6.60
N LEU A 132 1.38 -22.25 -7.71
CA LEU A 132 0.13 -21.55 -7.98
C LEU A 132 -1.03 -22.55 -7.99
N ASP A 133 -2.07 -22.20 -7.27
CA ASP A 133 -3.28 -23.00 -7.13
C ASP A 133 -4.45 -22.05 -7.03
N GLU A 134 -5.50 -22.36 -7.78
CA GLU A 134 -6.63 -21.47 -7.93
C GLU A 134 -7.36 -21.24 -6.60
N MET A 135 -7.46 -22.25 -5.74
CA MET A 135 -8.08 -22.09 -4.42
C MET A 135 -7.27 -21.15 -3.52
N ARG A 136 -5.93 -21.30 -3.47
CA ARG A 136 -5.07 -20.35 -2.73
C ARG A 136 -5.13 -18.94 -3.31
N PHE A 137 -5.14 -18.83 -4.63
CA PHE A 137 -5.21 -17.54 -5.32
C PHE A 137 -6.56 -16.86 -5.08
N ALA A 138 -7.67 -17.58 -5.16
CA ALA A 138 -9.00 -17.07 -4.83
C ALA A 138 -9.07 -16.54 -3.39
N ARG A 139 -8.45 -17.22 -2.41
CA ARG A 139 -8.37 -16.71 -1.03
C ARG A 139 -7.59 -15.40 -0.94
N TYR A 140 -6.48 -15.27 -1.66
CA TYR A 140 -5.74 -14.00 -1.76
C TYR A 140 -6.61 -12.88 -2.35
N ARG A 141 -7.24 -13.12 -3.50
CA ARG A 141 -8.11 -12.14 -4.19
C ARG A 141 -9.29 -11.70 -3.32
N ASN A 142 -9.95 -12.65 -2.66
CA ASN A 142 -11.02 -12.37 -1.71
C ASN A 142 -10.54 -11.55 -0.51
N GLY A 143 -9.33 -11.82 -0.01
CA GLY A 143 -8.69 -11.00 1.01
C GLY A 143 -8.48 -9.56 0.56
N ILE A 144 -7.93 -9.33 -0.64
CA ILE A 144 -7.76 -7.98 -1.19
C ILE A 144 -9.10 -7.26 -1.33
N LEU A 145 -10.12 -7.92 -1.89
CA LEU A 145 -11.47 -7.36 -2.01
C LEU A 145 -12.08 -6.98 -0.67
N ARG A 146 -11.93 -7.83 0.34
CA ARG A 146 -12.45 -7.62 1.69
C ARG A 146 -11.73 -6.48 2.42
N LEU A 147 -10.42 -6.30 2.19
CA LEU A 147 -9.67 -5.14 2.69
C LEU A 147 -10.15 -3.84 2.03
N ARG A 148 -10.42 -3.82 0.72
CA ARG A 148 -10.98 -2.65 0.03
C ARG A 148 -12.38 -2.31 0.55
N ALA A 149 -13.22 -3.31 0.80
CA ALA A 149 -14.54 -3.11 1.38
C ALA A 149 -14.44 -2.48 2.77
N ALA A 150 -13.52 -2.95 3.62
CA ALA A 150 -13.26 -2.35 4.92
C ALA A 150 -12.74 -0.91 4.81
N ALA A 151 -11.80 -0.62 3.90
CA ALA A 151 -11.31 0.75 3.68
C ALA A 151 -12.47 1.73 3.37
N ARG A 152 -13.37 1.33 2.46
CA ARG A 152 -14.57 2.11 2.10
C ARG A 152 -15.51 2.34 3.28
N GLN A 153 -15.69 1.36 4.16
CA GLN A 153 -16.54 1.51 5.35
C GLN A 153 -16.00 2.55 6.34
N TYR A 154 -14.69 2.79 6.32
CA TYR A 154 -14.01 3.79 7.13
C TYR A 154 -13.74 5.09 6.37
N GLU A 155 -14.35 5.26 5.18
CA GLU A 155 -14.16 6.43 4.31
C GLU A 155 -12.68 6.68 3.94
N ALA A 156 -11.88 5.61 3.97
CA ALA A 156 -10.47 5.64 3.63
C ALA A 156 -10.26 5.22 2.17
N GLU A 157 -9.44 5.97 1.46
CA GLU A 157 -8.92 5.55 0.17
C GLU A 157 -7.86 4.46 0.32
N ILE A 158 -7.63 3.66 -0.72
CA ILE A 158 -6.68 2.55 -0.65
C ILE A 158 -5.86 2.35 -1.92
N VAL A 159 -4.55 2.35 -1.74
CA VAL A 159 -3.53 2.03 -2.74
C VAL A 159 -2.95 0.65 -2.45
N HIS A 160 -3.02 -0.27 -3.42
CA HIS A 160 -2.37 -1.57 -3.32
C HIS A 160 -0.97 -1.54 -3.90
N LEU A 161 0.01 -2.06 -3.16
CA LEU A 161 1.29 -2.47 -3.71
C LEU A 161 1.17 -3.93 -4.10
N THR A 162 1.62 -4.28 -5.31
CA THR A 162 1.86 -5.68 -5.66
C THR A 162 2.88 -6.27 -4.67
N PRO A 163 2.83 -7.59 -4.38
CA PRO A 163 3.85 -8.20 -3.53
C PRO A 163 5.25 -8.01 -4.15
N PRO A 164 6.29 -7.65 -3.36
CA PRO A 164 7.65 -7.61 -3.87
C PRO A 164 8.08 -9.00 -4.35
N ILE A 165 9.15 -9.06 -5.14
CA ILE A 165 9.66 -10.32 -5.69
C ILE A 165 10.05 -11.32 -4.59
N PHE A 166 10.06 -12.61 -4.92
CA PHE A 166 10.82 -13.62 -4.21
C PHE A 166 12.11 -13.87 -4.98
N ASP A 167 13.27 -13.61 -4.37
CA ASP A 167 14.53 -13.81 -5.10
C ASP A 167 15.03 -15.25 -4.92
N ASN A 168 14.73 -16.14 -5.87
CA ASN A 168 15.15 -17.54 -5.79
C ASN A 168 16.67 -17.76 -5.96
N HIS A 169 17.45 -16.70 -6.20
CA HIS A 169 18.92 -16.73 -6.36
C HIS A 169 19.39 -17.70 -7.46
N GLY A 170 18.58 -17.88 -8.50
CA GLY A 170 18.92 -18.77 -9.63
C GLY A 170 18.96 -20.26 -9.27
N LYS A 171 18.31 -20.69 -8.18
CA LYS A 171 18.17 -22.12 -7.88
C LYS A 171 17.19 -22.79 -8.83
N ASP A 172 17.55 -23.97 -9.31
CA ASP A 172 16.68 -24.80 -10.15
C ASP A 172 15.42 -25.28 -9.39
N GLY A 173 14.37 -25.59 -10.13
CA GLY A 173 13.12 -26.13 -9.62
C GLY A 173 12.03 -25.08 -9.44
N PHE A 174 11.09 -25.34 -8.53
CA PHE A 174 9.96 -24.45 -8.27
C PHE A 174 10.43 -23.09 -7.75
N ASP A 175 10.10 -22.04 -8.50
CA ASP A 175 10.32 -20.65 -8.11
C ASP A 175 9.00 -20.02 -7.61
N TYR A 176 8.96 -19.66 -6.33
CA TYR A 176 7.80 -19.01 -5.74
C TYR A 176 7.53 -17.61 -6.32
N ASP A 177 8.52 -16.97 -6.95
CA ASP A 177 8.31 -15.70 -7.63
C ASP A 177 7.24 -15.80 -8.72
N SER A 178 7.11 -16.95 -9.40
CA SER A 178 6.05 -17.19 -10.39
C SER A 178 4.62 -17.04 -9.83
N VAL A 179 4.43 -17.39 -8.55
CA VAL A 179 3.16 -17.20 -7.84
C VAL A 179 2.94 -15.71 -7.55
N LEU A 180 3.99 -15.02 -7.10
CA LEU A 180 3.93 -13.59 -6.81
C LEU A 180 3.75 -12.76 -8.08
N THR A 181 4.33 -13.16 -9.21
CA THR A 181 4.06 -12.59 -10.54
C THR A 181 2.60 -12.73 -10.91
N SER A 182 1.98 -13.89 -10.66
CA SER A 182 0.55 -14.10 -10.92
C SER A 182 -0.34 -13.21 -10.04
N TYR A 183 0.04 -13.04 -8.76
CA TYR A 183 -0.68 -12.17 -7.83
C TYR A 183 -0.52 -10.69 -8.20
N ALA A 184 0.69 -10.28 -8.56
CA ALA A 184 1.02 -8.94 -9.01
C ALA A 184 0.26 -8.59 -10.30
N LYS A 185 0.28 -9.49 -11.30
CA LYS A 185 -0.46 -9.31 -12.54
C LYS A 185 -1.94 -9.08 -12.28
N TRP A 186 -2.58 -9.93 -11.47
CA TRP A 186 -4.00 -9.75 -11.18
C TRP A 186 -4.30 -8.42 -10.49
N LEU A 187 -3.45 -7.97 -9.55
CA LEU A 187 -3.60 -6.65 -8.94
C LEU A 187 -3.48 -5.53 -9.98
N VAL A 188 -2.46 -5.57 -10.84
CA VAL A 188 -2.25 -4.56 -11.90
C VAL A 188 -3.44 -4.50 -12.85
N ASP A 189 -4.01 -5.65 -13.24
CA ASP A 189 -5.20 -5.71 -14.09
C ASP A 189 -6.41 -4.97 -13.45
N GLN A 190 -6.44 -4.77 -12.12
CA GLN A 190 -7.52 -4.01 -11.46
C GLN A 190 -7.46 -2.49 -11.71
N GLN A 191 -6.37 -1.97 -12.27
CA GLN A 191 -6.30 -0.58 -12.70
C GLN A 191 -7.35 -0.27 -13.78
N GLU A 192 -7.77 -1.26 -14.58
CA GLU A 192 -8.88 -1.13 -15.54
C GLU A 192 -10.22 -0.81 -14.84
N LEU A 193 -10.36 -1.25 -13.59
CA LEU A 193 -11.49 -0.93 -12.71
C LEU A 193 -11.25 0.33 -11.86
N ALA A 194 -10.29 1.16 -12.28
CA ALA A 194 -9.86 2.38 -11.58
C ALA A 194 -9.35 2.15 -10.15
N TRP A 195 -8.80 0.97 -9.84
CA TRP A 195 -8.13 0.77 -8.56
C TRP A 195 -6.77 1.47 -8.55
N HIS A 196 -6.42 2.07 -7.40
CA HIS A 196 -5.08 2.56 -7.16
C HIS A 196 -4.13 1.39 -6.88
N VAL A 197 -3.23 1.11 -7.83
CA VAL A 197 -2.26 0.00 -7.74
C VAL A 197 -0.87 0.49 -8.16
N VAL A 198 0.14 0.12 -7.37
CA VAL A 198 1.57 0.38 -7.62
C VAL A 198 2.27 -0.96 -7.86
N ASP A 199 2.79 -1.15 -9.07
CA ASP A 199 3.52 -2.37 -9.45
C ASP A 199 4.96 -2.33 -8.93
N VAL A 200 5.12 -2.70 -7.66
CA VAL A 200 6.42 -2.89 -7.02
C VAL A 200 7.12 -4.15 -7.53
N HIS A 201 6.35 -5.18 -7.92
CA HIS A 201 6.87 -6.49 -8.27
C HIS A 201 7.73 -6.40 -9.54
N SER A 202 7.13 -5.91 -10.62
CA SER A 202 7.81 -5.79 -11.92
C SER A 202 8.99 -4.83 -11.84
N GLU A 203 8.82 -3.68 -11.18
CA GLU A 203 9.88 -2.67 -11.03
C GLU A 203 11.08 -3.22 -10.23
N MET A 204 10.84 -3.96 -9.14
CA MET A 204 11.92 -4.63 -8.40
C MET A 204 12.56 -5.75 -9.23
N ARG A 205 11.76 -6.57 -9.92
CA ARG A 205 12.25 -7.67 -10.76
C ARG A 205 13.22 -7.16 -11.82
N THR A 206 12.80 -6.14 -12.58
CA THR A 206 13.60 -5.49 -13.61
C THR A 206 14.91 -4.95 -13.05
N LYS A 207 14.88 -4.21 -11.93
CA LYS A 207 16.10 -3.65 -11.32
C LYS A 207 17.08 -4.73 -10.87
N VAL A 208 16.58 -5.80 -10.24
CA VAL A 208 17.42 -6.90 -9.78
C VAL A 208 17.99 -7.70 -10.96
N ASP A 209 17.22 -7.94 -12.02
CA ASP A 209 17.73 -8.63 -13.22
C ASP A 209 18.81 -7.82 -13.93
N LEU A 210 18.60 -6.52 -14.10
CA LEU A 210 19.60 -5.62 -14.69
C LEU A 210 20.90 -5.62 -13.87
N ALA A 211 20.80 -5.58 -12.54
CA ALA A 211 21.97 -5.66 -11.68
C ALA A 211 22.67 -7.03 -11.77
N LYS A 212 21.91 -8.13 -11.90
CA LYS A 212 22.46 -9.49 -12.08
C LYS A 212 23.23 -9.68 -13.39
N GLN A 213 22.92 -8.92 -14.44
CA GLN A 213 23.72 -8.93 -15.67
C GLN A 213 25.17 -8.47 -15.44
N GLN A 214 25.40 -7.62 -14.44
CA GLN A 214 26.74 -7.13 -14.09
C GLN A 214 27.35 -7.89 -12.91
N GLN A 215 26.52 -8.30 -11.95
CA GLN A 215 26.91 -9.01 -10.74
C GLN A 215 25.98 -10.21 -10.54
N PRO A 216 26.32 -11.41 -11.04
CA PRO A 216 25.40 -12.57 -11.07
C PRO A 216 24.78 -12.95 -9.72
N ASN A 217 25.49 -12.69 -8.61
CA ASN A 217 25.04 -12.97 -7.25
C ASN A 217 24.35 -11.76 -6.57
N PHE A 218 24.05 -10.70 -7.32
CA PHE A 218 23.38 -9.52 -6.79
C PHE A 218 21.99 -9.90 -6.26
N THR A 219 21.69 -9.45 -5.05
CA THR A 219 20.37 -9.59 -4.46
C THR A 219 20.15 -8.48 -3.44
N VAL A 220 18.90 -8.02 -3.37
CA VAL A 220 18.42 -7.17 -2.27
C VAL A 220 17.70 -7.99 -1.20
N GLN A 221 17.58 -9.31 -1.35
CA GLN A 221 16.82 -10.21 -0.48
C GLN A 221 17.65 -11.46 -0.18
N LYS A 222 18.57 -11.37 0.79
CA LYS A 222 19.50 -12.46 1.13
C LYS A 222 18.80 -13.74 1.59
N ASP A 223 17.63 -13.63 2.20
CA ASP A 223 16.79 -14.76 2.60
C ASP A 223 15.65 -15.04 1.61
N ARG A 224 15.74 -14.47 0.40
CA ARG A 224 14.77 -14.54 -0.70
C ARG A 224 13.48 -13.76 -0.50
N ILE A 225 13.23 -13.27 0.72
CA ILE A 225 11.94 -12.71 1.13
C ILE A 225 12.09 -11.24 1.53
N HIS A 226 12.99 -10.91 2.45
CA HIS A 226 13.04 -9.61 3.09
C HIS A 226 14.03 -8.67 2.40
N PRO A 227 13.56 -7.55 1.83
CA PRO A 227 14.43 -6.55 1.22
C PRO A 227 15.40 -5.93 2.24
N ASN A 228 16.64 -5.70 1.83
CA ASN A 228 17.61 -4.87 2.53
C ASN A 228 17.27 -3.37 2.31
N GLY A 229 18.19 -2.47 2.71
CA GLY A 229 18.01 -1.03 2.51
C GLY A 229 17.74 -0.64 1.06
N ASP A 230 18.50 -1.20 0.11
CA ASP A 230 18.35 -0.91 -1.33
C ASP A 230 17.00 -1.43 -1.86
N GLY A 231 16.60 -2.64 -1.48
CA GLY A 231 15.30 -3.18 -1.90
C GLY A 231 14.13 -2.39 -1.29
N HIS A 232 14.22 -1.97 -0.03
CA HIS A 232 13.24 -1.05 0.56
C HIS A 232 13.22 0.32 -0.12
N TRP A 233 14.36 0.81 -0.61
CA TRP A 233 14.41 2.02 -1.44
C TRP A 233 13.73 1.80 -2.79
N MET A 234 13.94 0.67 -3.47
CA MET A 234 13.25 0.34 -4.73
C MET A 234 11.72 0.37 -4.56
N MET A 235 11.20 -0.18 -3.46
CA MET A 235 9.77 -0.11 -3.13
C MET A 235 9.28 1.34 -2.94
N ALA A 236 10.04 2.15 -2.20
CA ALA A 236 9.69 3.55 -1.97
C ALA A 236 9.70 4.38 -3.27
N GLN A 237 10.68 4.15 -4.16
CA GLN A 237 10.72 4.80 -5.48
C GLN A 237 9.44 4.55 -6.29
N CYS A 238 8.85 3.36 -6.21
CA CYS A 238 7.59 3.05 -6.90
C CYS A 238 6.43 3.90 -6.38
N LEU A 239 6.33 4.08 -5.06
CA LEU A 239 5.34 4.96 -4.44
C LEU A 239 5.58 6.43 -4.80
N ILE A 240 6.83 6.89 -4.69
CA ILE A 240 7.22 8.27 -5.00
C ILE A 240 6.87 8.63 -6.46
N LYS A 241 7.19 7.74 -7.41
CA LYS A 241 6.81 7.84 -8.82
C LYS A 241 5.29 7.88 -8.99
N TYR A 242 4.58 6.96 -8.32
CA TYR A 242 3.12 6.88 -8.38
C TYR A 242 2.43 8.17 -7.92
N PHE A 243 2.93 8.77 -6.83
CA PHE A 243 2.40 10.01 -6.28
C PHE A 243 2.92 11.29 -6.97
N GLY A 244 3.55 11.14 -8.15
CA GLY A 244 3.81 12.26 -9.07
C GLY A 244 5.20 12.90 -8.95
N ASP A 245 6.18 12.24 -8.34
CA ASP A 245 7.56 12.75 -8.25
C ASP A 245 8.58 11.79 -8.88
N PRO A 246 8.56 11.62 -10.22
CA PRO A 246 9.48 10.73 -10.91
C PRO A 246 10.94 11.12 -10.73
N ASP A 247 11.24 12.41 -10.52
CA ASP A 247 12.60 12.91 -10.33
C ASP A 247 13.21 12.42 -9.02
N CYS A 248 12.49 12.55 -7.89
CA CYS A 248 12.94 11.98 -6.62
C CYS A 248 13.00 10.45 -6.67
N ALA A 249 12.12 9.81 -7.45
CA ALA A 249 12.15 8.37 -7.64
C ALA A 249 13.41 7.86 -8.37
N GLN A 250 14.20 8.71 -9.04
CA GLN A 250 15.48 8.33 -9.65
C GLN A 250 16.69 8.48 -8.72
N LEU A 251 16.52 9.04 -7.52
CA LEU A 251 17.63 9.18 -6.57
C LEU A 251 18.17 7.81 -6.14
N SER A 252 19.47 7.74 -5.82
CA SER A 252 20.15 6.48 -5.52
C SER A 252 19.77 5.89 -4.16
N SER A 253 19.34 6.71 -3.20
CA SER A 253 18.95 6.28 -1.85
C SER A 253 18.14 7.35 -1.13
N ALA A 254 17.55 6.99 0.02
CA ALA A 254 16.90 7.95 0.91
C ALA A 254 17.86 9.02 1.47
N ASN A 255 19.17 8.74 1.57
CA ASN A 255 20.17 9.72 1.98
C ASN A 255 20.33 10.87 0.97
N ALA A 256 19.86 10.70 -0.27
CA ALA A 256 19.77 11.78 -1.24
C ALA A 256 18.49 12.62 -1.07
N LEU A 257 17.51 12.14 -0.29
CA LEU A 257 16.33 12.94 0.09
C LEU A 257 16.68 13.88 1.24
N LEU A 258 17.15 13.32 2.36
CA LEU A 258 17.40 14.00 3.63
C LEU A 258 18.68 13.44 4.29
N ASP A 259 19.29 14.22 5.19
CA ASP A 259 20.45 13.76 5.95
C ASP A 259 20.10 12.65 6.97
N SER A 260 21.12 11.92 7.40
CA SER A 260 20.96 10.75 8.29
C SER A 260 20.31 11.09 9.64
N SER A 261 20.51 12.30 10.17
CA SER A 261 19.88 12.70 11.43
C SER A 261 18.37 12.78 11.28
N ARG A 262 17.89 13.35 10.18
CA ARG A 262 16.47 13.44 9.86
C ARG A 262 15.86 12.07 9.57
N LEU A 263 16.55 11.23 8.80
CA LEU A 263 16.10 9.86 8.50
C LEU A 263 15.97 8.99 9.77
N ASN A 264 16.90 9.14 10.71
CA ASN A 264 16.84 8.44 12.00
C ASN A 264 15.63 8.91 12.83
N ALA A 265 15.35 10.22 12.89
CA ALA A 265 14.17 10.75 13.58
C ALA A 265 12.86 10.28 12.95
N ILE A 266 12.78 10.23 11.62
CA ILE A 266 11.62 9.67 10.89
C ILE A 266 11.41 8.20 11.24
N THR A 267 12.50 7.42 11.25
CA THR A 267 12.46 6.00 11.62
C THR A 267 11.99 5.82 13.07
N GLN A 268 12.47 6.66 13.98
CA GLN A 268 12.03 6.66 15.39
C GLN A 268 10.52 6.95 15.50
N ARG A 269 10.03 8.02 14.84
CA ARG A 269 8.60 8.35 14.78
C ARG A 269 7.76 7.17 14.26
N MET A 270 8.16 6.57 13.14
CA MET A 270 7.48 5.41 12.56
C MET A 270 7.41 4.23 13.54
N ARG A 271 8.53 3.92 14.22
CA ARG A 271 8.60 2.82 15.20
C ARG A 271 7.73 3.06 16.42
N SER A 272 7.61 4.31 16.87
CA SER A 272 6.73 4.69 17.98
C SER A 272 5.27 4.40 17.63
N TYR A 273 4.78 4.91 16.49
CA TYR A 273 3.42 4.62 16.01
C TYR A 273 3.17 3.12 15.78
N GLN A 274 4.15 2.39 15.25
CA GLN A 274 4.04 0.94 15.05
C GLN A 274 3.86 0.17 16.37
N LYS A 275 4.67 0.50 17.37
CA LYS A 275 4.58 -0.14 18.70
C LYS A 275 3.25 0.21 19.38
N ALA A 276 2.81 1.45 19.26
CA ALA A 276 1.54 1.93 19.78
C ALA A 276 0.35 1.21 19.15
N ILE A 277 0.29 1.12 17.82
CA ILE A 277 -0.83 0.43 17.16
C ILE A 277 -0.86 -1.06 17.51
N HIS A 278 0.29 -1.73 17.62
CA HIS A 278 0.33 -3.11 18.10
C HIS A 278 -0.12 -3.25 19.55
N ALA A 279 0.20 -2.30 20.42
CA ALA A 279 -0.23 -2.32 21.82
C ALA A 279 -1.74 -2.18 21.92
N GLU A 280 -2.31 -1.19 21.22
CA GLU A 280 -3.73 -0.86 21.31
C GLU A 280 -4.64 -1.83 20.56
N THR A 281 -4.14 -2.51 19.53
CA THR A 281 -4.94 -3.48 18.75
C THR A 281 -4.70 -4.92 19.16
N ASN A 282 -3.67 -5.17 19.98
CA ASN A 282 -3.34 -6.46 20.58
C ASN A 282 -3.51 -7.65 19.62
N PRO A 283 -2.75 -7.72 18.51
CA PRO A 283 -2.86 -8.82 17.55
C PRO A 283 -2.59 -10.16 18.22
N LEU A 284 -3.28 -11.21 17.76
CA LEU A 284 -3.12 -12.57 18.33
C LEU A 284 -1.76 -13.20 18.04
N ARG A 285 -1.01 -12.67 17.07
CA ARG A 285 0.36 -13.12 16.80
C ARG A 285 1.20 -12.95 18.08
N PRO A 286 1.89 -14.00 18.57
CA PRO A 286 2.72 -13.89 19.77
C PRO A 286 3.95 -13.00 19.53
N ASN A 287 4.50 -12.45 20.61
CA ASN A 287 5.77 -11.71 20.64
C ASN A 287 5.84 -10.55 19.64
N VAL A 288 4.73 -9.87 19.42
CA VAL A 288 4.70 -8.65 18.61
C VAL A 288 5.28 -7.50 19.44
N PRO A 289 6.25 -6.73 18.92
CA PRO A 289 6.74 -5.54 19.61
C PRO A 289 5.61 -4.54 19.86
N LYS A 290 5.41 -4.17 21.12
CA LYS A 290 4.38 -3.27 21.62
C LYS A 290 5.03 -2.19 22.50
N GLY A 291 4.37 -1.05 22.63
CA GLY A 291 4.81 0.01 23.53
C GLY A 291 4.04 1.31 23.32
N GLY A 292 3.76 2.01 24.41
CA GLY A 292 3.02 3.27 24.39
C GLY A 292 1.57 3.14 23.90
N THR A 293 0.96 4.30 23.67
CA THR A 293 -0.34 4.53 23.02
C THR A 293 -0.12 5.39 21.76
N LEU A 294 -1.13 5.47 20.89
CA LEU A 294 -1.11 6.38 19.73
C LEU A 294 -0.98 7.83 20.18
N GLU A 295 -1.52 8.17 21.35
CA GLU A 295 -1.35 9.48 21.98
C GLU A 295 0.12 9.73 22.36
N SER A 296 0.77 8.80 23.07
CA SER A 296 2.19 8.96 23.41
C SER A 296 3.10 8.95 22.16
N ALA A 297 2.72 8.20 21.12
CA ALA A 297 3.44 8.22 19.84
C ALA A 297 3.28 9.57 19.12
N ALA A 298 2.12 10.21 19.22
CA ALA A 298 1.90 11.55 18.70
C ALA A 298 2.68 12.63 19.49
N GLU A 299 2.83 12.46 20.80
CA GLU A 299 3.71 13.30 21.62
C GLU A 299 5.19 13.15 21.21
N GLU A 300 5.66 11.92 21.06
CA GLU A 300 7.03 11.66 20.58
C GLU A 300 7.23 12.22 19.17
N ALA A 301 6.26 12.04 18.26
CA ALA A 301 6.30 12.62 16.92
C ALA A 301 6.46 14.16 16.96
N ARG A 302 5.71 14.86 17.82
CA ARG A 302 5.83 16.31 18.03
C ARG A 302 7.21 16.71 18.54
N SER A 303 7.79 15.94 19.47
CA SER A 303 9.15 16.20 19.98
C SER A 303 10.23 16.07 18.90
N LEU A 304 10.00 15.25 17.88
CA LEU A 304 10.93 15.00 16.77
C LEU A 304 10.77 16.01 15.61
N GLU A 305 9.72 16.84 15.59
CA GLU A 305 9.42 17.70 14.44
C GLU A 305 10.54 18.68 14.10
N GLN A 306 11.16 19.31 15.12
CA GLN A 306 12.27 20.25 14.91
C GLN A 306 13.45 19.58 14.21
N GLN A 307 13.72 18.31 14.53
CA GLN A 307 14.76 17.55 13.88
C GLN A 307 14.35 17.14 12.46
N ILE A 308 13.12 16.66 12.28
CA ILE A 308 12.62 16.13 10.99
C ILE A 308 12.48 17.23 9.93
N TYR A 309 12.02 18.42 10.29
CA TYR A 309 11.64 19.50 9.37
C TYR A 309 12.60 20.69 9.36
N LYS A 310 13.84 20.47 9.81
CA LYS A 310 14.91 21.46 9.69
C LYS A 310 15.18 21.84 8.24
#